data_AF-A0A7K4VPE0-F1
#
_entry.id   AF-A0A7K4VPE0-F1
#
_cell.length_a   1.000
_cell.length_b   1.000
_cell.length_c   1.000
_cell.angle_alpha   90.00
_cell.angle_beta   90.00
_cell.angle_gamma   90.00
#
_symmetry.space_group_name_H-M   'P 1'
#
loop_
_entity.id
_entity.type
_entity.pdbx_description
1 polymer ?
#
loop_
_entity_poly.entity_id
_entity_poly.type
_entity_poly.pdbx_seq_one_letter_code
_entity_poly.pdbx_strand_id
1 'polypeptide(L)'
;LLPQSKQSSSYSDRDTTEEESESLDEMDFLSRQKKLQAEAKMALAMAKPMAKMQVEVEKQNRKKSPVADLLPHMPHISECLMKRSLKPTDLRDMTIGQLQVIVNDLHSQIESLNEELVQLLLIRDELHTEQDAMLVDIEDLTR
;
A
#
# COMPACT_ATOMS: atom_id res chain seq x y z
N LEU A 1 88.79 19.82 4.57
CA LEU A 1 87.65 20.75 4.76
C LEU A 1 87.42 21.42 3.40
N LEU A 2 86.38 21.24 2.59
CA LEU A 2 85.01 20.69 2.66
C LEU A 2 84.61 20.13 1.26
N PRO A 3 83.49 19.40 1.13
CA PRO A 3 83.23 18.42 0.06
C PRO A 3 82.31 18.86 -1.10
N GLN A 4 82.13 17.94 -2.05
CA GLN A 4 81.41 18.03 -3.33
C GLN A 4 79.88 18.07 -3.24
N SER A 5 79.30 18.60 -4.32
CA SER A 5 77.95 18.49 -4.89
C SER A 5 76.98 17.45 -4.33
N LYS A 6 75.70 17.84 -4.21
CA LYS A 6 74.56 17.16 -4.85
C LYS A 6 73.30 18.03 -4.81
N GLN A 7 72.70 18.20 -5.98
CA GLN A 7 71.34 18.70 -6.16
C GLN A 7 70.36 17.74 -5.48
N SER A 8 69.45 18.27 -4.69
CA SER A 8 68.25 17.56 -4.23
C SER A 8 67.04 18.40 -4.60
N SER A 9 66.48 18.13 -5.77
CA SER A 9 65.08 18.43 -6.07
C SER A 9 64.27 17.30 -5.44
N SER A 10 63.63 17.59 -4.31
CA SER A 10 62.69 16.65 -3.68
C SER A 10 61.32 16.91 -4.27
N TYR A 11 60.83 15.95 -5.06
CA TYR A 11 59.46 15.89 -5.52
C TYR A 11 58.52 15.82 -4.31
N SER A 12 57.50 16.67 -4.33
CA SER A 12 56.35 16.66 -3.44
C SER A 12 55.33 15.64 -3.97
N ASP A 13 55.42 14.40 -3.52
CA ASP A 13 54.38 13.38 -3.71
C ASP A 13 53.77 13.08 -2.34
N ARG A 14 52.74 13.84 -1.96
CA ARG A 14 51.82 13.52 -0.86
C ARG A 14 50.70 14.55 -0.83
N ASP A 15 49.73 14.41 -1.73
CA ASP A 15 48.39 14.98 -1.51
C ASP A 15 47.29 14.43 -2.45
N THR A 16 47.37 13.17 -2.92
CA THR A 16 46.39 12.63 -3.89
C THR A 16 45.59 11.43 -3.39
N THR A 17 45.92 10.84 -2.24
CA THR A 17 45.24 9.61 -1.77
C THR A 17 44.00 9.88 -0.92
N GLU A 18 43.87 11.06 -0.30
CA GLU A 18 42.68 11.38 0.51
C GLU A 18 41.52 11.85 -0.38
N GLU A 19 41.78 12.69 -1.39
CA GLU A 19 40.77 13.12 -2.36
C GLU A 19 40.23 11.97 -3.24
N GLU A 20 41.08 11.00 -3.63
CA GLU A 20 40.61 9.82 -4.37
C GLU A 20 39.73 8.91 -3.50
N SER A 21 40.05 8.75 -2.21
CA SER A 21 39.25 7.93 -1.29
C SER A 21 37.88 8.54 -0.96
N GLU A 22 37.81 9.85 -0.74
CA GLU A 22 36.54 10.55 -0.52
C GLU A 22 35.68 10.54 -1.80
N SER A 23 36.30 10.65 -2.98
CA SER A 23 35.58 10.62 -4.26
C SER A 23 34.94 9.25 -4.57
N LEU A 24 35.56 8.15 -4.12
CA LEU A 24 35.03 6.79 -4.31
C LEU A 24 33.84 6.52 -3.39
N ASP A 25 33.91 6.99 -2.14
CA ASP A 25 32.81 6.89 -1.18
C ASP A 25 31.62 7.78 -1.59
N GLU A 26 31.88 8.97 -2.13
CA GLU A 26 30.86 9.85 -2.69
C GLU A 26 30.21 9.25 -3.96
N MET A 27 31.00 8.58 -4.80
CA MET A 27 30.49 7.85 -5.97
C MET A 27 29.60 6.65 -5.58
N ASP A 28 29.94 5.90 -4.52
CA ASP A 28 29.08 4.83 -3.98
C ASP A 28 27.79 5.39 -3.38
N PHE A 29 27.88 6.50 -2.63
CA PHE A 29 26.70 7.18 -2.08
C PHE A 29 25.73 7.63 -3.17
N LEU A 30 26.21 8.34 -4.20
CA LEU A 30 25.39 8.80 -5.32
C LEU A 30 24.77 7.64 -6.10
N SER A 31 25.49 6.53 -6.24
CA SER A 31 25.00 5.32 -6.90
C SER A 31 23.88 4.65 -6.11
N ARG A 32 24.04 4.53 -4.79
CA ARG A 32 23.01 4.00 -3.88
C ARG A 32 21.79 4.91 -3.84
N GLN A 33 21.98 6.23 -3.77
CA GLN A 33 20.91 7.22 -3.80
C GLN A 33 20.09 7.10 -5.09
N LYS A 34 20.75 7.03 -6.26
CA LYS A 34 20.05 6.85 -7.55
C LYS A 34 19.26 5.55 -7.60
N LYS A 35 19.82 4.46 -7.08
CA LYS A 35 19.14 3.16 -7.01
C LYS A 35 17.89 3.24 -6.12
N LEU A 36 18.03 3.76 -4.89
CA LEU A 36 16.90 3.94 -3.96
C LEU A 36 15.82 4.86 -4.53
N GLN A 37 16.21 5.95 -5.19
CA GLN A 37 15.26 6.85 -5.83
C GLN A 37 14.49 6.17 -6.96
N ALA A 38 15.15 5.33 -7.77
CA ALA A 38 14.50 4.56 -8.82
C ALA A 38 13.50 3.54 -8.25
N GLU A 39 13.89 2.84 -7.18
CA GLU A 39 13.02 1.89 -6.46
C GLU A 39 11.79 2.60 -5.87
N ALA A 40 11.99 3.74 -5.19
CA ALA A 40 10.90 4.53 -4.62
C ALA A 40 9.93 5.04 -5.70
N LYS A 41 10.45 5.56 -6.82
CA LYS A 41 9.62 6.00 -7.95
C LYS A 41 8.78 4.84 -8.53
N MET A 42 9.37 3.67 -8.66
CA MET A 42 8.66 2.48 -9.13
C MET A 42 7.59 2.04 -8.13
N ALA A 43 7.91 1.98 -6.84
CA ALA A 43 6.96 1.62 -5.79
C ALA A 43 5.78 2.58 -5.74
N LEU A 44 6.01 3.90 -5.79
CA LEU A 44 4.96 4.92 -5.82
C LEU A 44 4.06 4.79 -7.06
N ALA A 45 4.63 4.49 -8.23
CA ALA A 45 3.86 4.27 -9.44
C ALA A 45 2.95 3.02 -9.34
N MET A 46 3.40 1.98 -8.61
CA MET A 46 2.67 0.73 -8.42
C MET A 46 1.67 0.77 -7.25
N ALA A 47 1.84 1.67 -6.29
CA ALA A 47 1.00 1.74 -5.08
C ALA A 47 -0.50 1.90 -5.41
N LYS A 48 -0.85 2.86 -6.28
CA LYS A 48 -2.26 3.12 -6.66
C LYS A 48 -2.92 1.95 -7.41
N PRO A 49 -2.33 1.36 -8.46
CA PRO A 49 -2.93 0.20 -9.12
C PRO A 49 -2.98 -1.03 -8.21
N MET A 50 -1.96 -1.25 -7.38
CA MET A 50 -1.95 -2.36 -6.42
C MET A 50 -3.06 -2.22 -5.37
N ALA A 51 -3.30 -1.02 -4.85
CA ALA A 51 -4.42 -0.76 -3.95
C ALA A 51 -5.79 -1.01 -4.62
N LYS A 52 -5.97 -0.62 -5.88
CA LYS A 52 -7.21 -0.93 -6.62
C LYS A 52 -7.42 -2.42 -6.82
N MET A 53 -6.35 -3.15 -7.15
CA MET A 53 -6.39 -4.60 -7.30
C MET A 53 -6.77 -5.28 -5.98
N GLN A 54 -6.18 -4.82 -4.88
CA GLN A 54 -6.48 -5.34 -3.54
C GLN A 54 -7.96 -5.20 -3.18
N VAL A 55 -8.56 -4.02 -3.42
CA VAL A 55 -10.00 -3.79 -3.18
C VAL A 55 -10.88 -4.74 -4.02
N GLU A 56 -10.48 -5.03 -5.26
CA GLU A 56 -11.26 -5.94 -6.12
C GLU A 56 -11.14 -7.40 -5.63
N VAL A 57 -9.96 -7.82 -5.19
CA VAL A 57 -9.75 -9.15 -4.57
C VAL A 57 -10.58 -9.29 -3.30
N GLU A 58 -10.63 -8.28 -2.45
CA GLU A 58 -11.43 -8.28 -1.22
C GLU A 58 -12.94 -8.37 -1.51
N LYS A 59 -13.42 -7.67 -2.55
CA LYS A 59 -14.82 -7.82 -3.00
C LYS A 59 -15.15 -9.24 -3.43
N GLN A 60 -14.24 -9.92 -4.13
CA GLN A 60 -14.44 -11.30 -4.58
C GLN A 60 -14.38 -12.31 -3.42
N ASN A 61 -13.57 -12.01 -2.40
CA ASN A 61 -13.41 -12.87 -1.22
C ASN A 61 -14.50 -12.68 -0.15
N ARG A 62 -15.52 -11.85 -0.41
CA ARG A 62 -16.65 -11.69 0.52
C ARG A 62 -17.30 -13.04 0.77
N LYS A 63 -17.54 -13.34 2.06
CA LYS A 63 -18.10 -14.62 2.52
C LYS A 63 -19.40 -14.93 1.79
N LYS A 64 -19.61 -16.20 1.43
CA LYS A 64 -20.88 -16.69 0.87
C LYS A 64 -22.02 -16.34 1.84
N SER A 65 -23.14 -15.83 1.30
CA SER A 65 -24.28 -15.41 2.11
C SER A 65 -24.90 -16.64 2.78
N PRO A 66 -25.12 -16.62 4.11
CA PRO A 66 -25.89 -17.63 4.84
C PRO A 66 -27.23 -18.01 4.20
N VAL A 67 -27.82 -17.10 3.40
CA VAL A 67 -29.06 -17.35 2.64
C VAL A 67 -28.89 -18.50 1.65
N ALA A 68 -27.70 -18.71 1.08
CA ALA A 68 -27.46 -19.80 0.14
C ALA A 68 -27.70 -21.19 0.79
N ASP A 69 -27.38 -21.32 2.08
CA ASP A 69 -27.57 -22.57 2.82
C ASP A 69 -29.00 -22.72 3.34
N LEU A 70 -29.64 -21.61 3.71
CA LEU A 70 -31.00 -21.60 4.30
C LEU A 70 -32.12 -21.61 3.25
N LEU A 71 -31.86 -21.10 2.05
CA LEU A 71 -32.78 -21.09 0.90
C LEU A 71 -32.15 -21.80 -0.32
N PRO A 72 -31.77 -23.08 -0.21
CA PRO A 72 -31.03 -23.79 -1.27
C PRO A 72 -31.85 -23.96 -2.55
N HIS A 73 -33.17 -23.85 -2.47
CA HIS A 73 -34.09 -23.95 -3.61
C HIS A 73 -34.16 -22.65 -4.44
N MET A 74 -33.54 -21.56 -3.96
CA MET A 74 -33.61 -20.24 -4.58
C MET A 74 -32.22 -19.60 -4.76
N PRO A 75 -31.33 -20.21 -5.57
CA PRO A 75 -29.96 -19.72 -5.73
C PRO A 75 -29.89 -18.30 -6.31
N HIS A 76 -30.84 -17.93 -7.17
CA HIS A 76 -30.96 -16.58 -7.73
C HIS A 76 -31.10 -15.49 -6.66
N ILE A 77 -31.71 -15.80 -5.50
CA ILE A 77 -31.83 -14.84 -4.40
C ILE A 77 -30.46 -14.55 -3.79
N SER A 78 -29.67 -15.59 -3.51
CA SER A 78 -28.32 -15.42 -2.96
C SER A 78 -27.41 -14.61 -3.90
N GLU A 79 -27.53 -14.83 -5.21
CA GLU A 79 -26.81 -14.07 -6.23
C GLU A 79 -27.26 -12.60 -6.29
N CYS A 80 -28.58 -12.35 -6.28
CA CYS A 80 -29.15 -11.00 -6.24
C CYS A 80 -28.75 -10.25 -4.96
N LEU A 81 -28.66 -10.93 -3.81
CA LEU A 81 -28.19 -10.33 -2.56
C LEU A 81 -26.71 -9.95 -2.65
N MET A 82 -25.85 -10.85 -3.15
CA MET A 82 -24.42 -10.58 -3.39
C MET A 82 -24.21 -9.39 -4.33
N LYS A 83 -25.02 -9.29 -5.39
CA LYS A 83 -24.96 -8.21 -6.40
C LYS A 83 -25.74 -6.96 -6.01
N ARG A 84 -26.42 -6.95 -4.86
CA ARG A 84 -27.32 -5.87 -4.42
C ARG A 84 -28.39 -5.51 -5.48
N SER A 85 -28.93 -6.52 -6.15
CA SER A 85 -29.85 -6.39 -7.29
C SER A 85 -31.20 -7.08 -7.07
N LEU A 86 -31.57 -7.33 -5.82
CA LEU A 86 -32.82 -7.98 -5.43
C LEU A 86 -34.03 -7.11 -5.83
N LYS A 87 -35.02 -7.70 -6.49
CA LYS A 87 -36.23 -7.00 -6.96
C LYS A 87 -37.46 -7.47 -6.19
N PRO A 88 -38.52 -6.63 -6.10
CA PRO A 88 -39.78 -7.04 -5.48
C PRO A 88 -40.41 -8.30 -6.11
N THR A 89 -40.17 -8.52 -7.40
CA THR A 89 -40.63 -9.72 -8.13
C THR A 89 -40.00 -11.00 -7.61
N ASP A 90 -38.77 -10.92 -7.10
CA ASP A 90 -38.03 -12.09 -6.60
C ASP A 90 -38.60 -12.56 -5.25
N LEU A 91 -39.41 -11.72 -4.58
CA LEU A 91 -39.91 -11.93 -3.22
C LEU A 91 -41.40 -12.31 -3.15
N ARG A 92 -42.12 -12.21 -4.29
CA ARG A 92 -43.59 -12.14 -4.32
C ARG A 92 -44.29 -13.41 -3.80
N ASP A 93 -43.69 -14.57 -3.99
CA ASP A 93 -44.28 -15.87 -3.62
C ASP A 93 -43.54 -16.54 -2.46
N MET A 94 -42.74 -15.77 -1.72
CA MET A 94 -41.98 -16.28 -0.58
C MET A 94 -42.84 -16.32 0.68
N THR A 95 -42.60 -17.33 1.51
CA THR A 95 -43.23 -17.39 2.83
C THR A 95 -42.62 -16.35 3.75
N ILE A 96 -43.36 -15.97 4.80
CA ILE A 96 -42.88 -15.04 5.83
C ILE A 96 -41.55 -15.53 6.42
N GLY A 97 -41.41 -16.84 6.65
CA GLY A 97 -40.16 -17.42 7.16
C GLY A 97 -38.98 -17.23 6.21
N GLN A 98 -39.19 -17.38 4.90
CA GLN A 98 -38.13 -17.18 3.90
C GLN A 98 -37.75 -15.70 3.77
N LEU A 99 -38.73 -14.80 3.83
CA LEU A 99 -38.48 -13.35 3.87
C LEU A 99 -37.70 -12.96 5.12
N GLN A 100 -38.00 -13.55 6.27
CA GLN A 100 -37.27 -13.30 7.52
C GLN A 100 -35.81 -13.73 7.42
N VAL A 101 -35.51 -14.84 6.75
CA VAL A 101 -34.13 -15.27 6.48
C VAL A 101 -33.38 -14.20 5.68
N ILE A 102 -34.00 -13.66 4.62
CA ILE A 102 -33.41 -12.58 3.81
C ILE A 102 -33.19 -11.31 4.64
N VAL A 103 -34.18 -10.91 5.44
CA VAL A 103 -34.09 -9.72 6.30
C VAL A 103 -32.96 -9.85 7.30
N ASN A 104 -32.84 -11.01 7.95
CA ASN A 104 -31.77 -11.27 8.92
C ASN A 104 -30.39 -11.22 8.26
N ASP A 105 -30.23 -11.82 7.08
CA ASP A 105 -28.99 -11.75 6.33
C ASP A 105 -28.62 -10.33 5.93
N LEU A 106 -29.59 -9.54 5.44
CA LEU A 106 -29.37 -8.12 5.12
C LEU A 106 -28.95 -7.31 6.36
N HIS A 107 -29.58 -7.54 7.51
CA HIS A 107 -29.17 -6.90 8.76
C HIS A 107 -27.73 -7.27 9.14
N SER A 108 -27.37 -8.56 9.10
CA SER A 108 -26.01 -9.01 9.38
C SER A 108 -24.98 -8.44 8.39
N GLN A 109 -25.33 -8.34 7.10
CA GLN A 109 -24.47 -7.70 6.10
C GLN A 109 -24.28 -6.21 6.40
N ILE A 110 -25.34 -5.48 6.76
CA ILE A 110 -25.26 -4.06 7.12
C ILE A 110 -24.35 -3.86 8.33
N GLU A 111 -24.54 -4.65 9.38
CA GLU A 111 -23.72 -4.62 10.59
C GLU A 111 -22.24 -4.86 10.28
N SER A 112 -21.93 -5.95 9.56
CA SER A 112 -20.56 -6.28 9.17
C SER A 112 -19.92 -5.20 8.28
N LEU A 113 -20.66 -4.60 7.34
CA LEU A 113 -20.16 -3.54 6.48
C LEU A 113 -19.91 -2.23 7.24
N ASN A 114 -20.73 -1.94 8.25
CA ASN A 114 -20.53 -0.77 9.09
C ASN A 114 -19.29 -0.92 9.96
N GLU A 115 -19.07 -2.11 10.55
CA GLU A 115 -17.85 -2.42 11.29
C GLU A 115 -16.60 -2.29 10.42
N GLU A 116 -16.63 -2.90 9.22
CA GLU A 116 -15.54 -2.81 8.23
C GLU A 116 -15.27 -1.35 7.83
N LEU A 117 -16.32 -0.58 7.58
CA LEU A 117 -16.19 0.85 7.25
C LEU A 117 -15.51 1.62 8.38
N VAL A 118 -15.91 1.41 9.63
CA VAL A 118 -15.29 2.08 10.78
C VAL A 118 -13.81 1.72 10.88
N GLN A 119 -13.44 0.45 10.71
CA GLN A 119 -12.04 0.03 10.72
C GLN A 119 -11.23 0.69 9.59
N LEU A 120 -11.78 0.72 8.37
CA LEU A 120 -11.13 1.38 7.24
C LEU A 120 -10.96 2.89 7.44
N LEU A 121 -11.92 3.55 8.10
CA LEU A 121 -11.82 4.97 8.45
C LEU A 121 -10.72 5.22 9.47
N LEU A 122 -10.58 4.36 10.49
CA LEU A 122 -9.50 4.47 11.47
C LEU A 122 -8.13 4.31 10.80
N ILE A 123 -7.96 3.28 9.96
CA ILE A 123 -6.72 3.05 9.21
C ILE A 123 -6.41 4.24 8.29
N ARG A 124 -7.43 4.80 7.62
CA ARG A 124 -7.26 5.99 6.79
C ARG A 124 -6.72 7.17 7.60
N ASP A 125 -7.24 7.38 8.80
CA ASP A 125 -6.84 8.49 9.66
C ASP A 125 -5.40 8.30 10.21
N GLU A 126 -5.03 7.06 10.53
CA GLU A 126 -3.65 6.69 10.88
C GLU A 126 -2.68 6.96 9.72
N LEU A 127 -3.02 6.49 8.50
CA LEU A 127 -2.21 6.71 7.30
C LEU A 127 -2.09 8.19 6.93
N HIS A 128 -3.14 8.99 7.15
CA HIS A 128 -3.05 10.44 6.97
C HIS A 128 -2.08 11.08 7.96
N THR A 129 -2.12 10.66 9.22
CA THR A 129 -1.19 11.15 10.25
C THR A 129 0.26 10.80 9.90
N GLU A 130 0.50 9.57 9.43
CA GLU A 130 1.82 9.12 8.96
C GLU A 130 2.29 9.91 7.73
N GLN A 131 1.38 10.17 6.78
CA GLN A 131 1.67 11.00 5.61
C GLN A 131 2.06 12.42 6.00
N ASP A 132 1.34 13.04 6.93
CA ASP A 132 1.63 14.39 7.40
C ASP A 132 3.01 14.46 8.07
N ALA A 133 3.37 13.44 8.87
CA ALA A 133 4.71 13.33 9.46
C ALA A 133 5.81 13.23 8.37
N MET A 134 5.63 12.37 7.37
CA MET A 134 6.57 12.24 6.26
C MET A 134 6.73 13.54 5.45
N LEU A 135 5.65 14.30 5.26
CA LEU A 135 5.72 15.58 4.55
C LEU A 135 6.54 16.62 5.32
N VAL A 136 6.45 16.64 6.65
CA VAL A 136 7.29 17.50 7.50
C VAL A 136 8.76 17.11 7.36
N ASP A 137 9.10 15.82 7.44
CA ASP A 137 10.48 15.35 7.26
C ASP A 137 11.06 15.78 5.90
N ILE A 138 10.26 15.69 4.84
CA ILE A 138 10.65 16.14 3.50
C ILE A 138 10.87 17.67 3.47
N GLU A 139 9.99 18.45 4.11
CA GLU A 139 10.18 19.91 4.20
C GLU A 139 11.50 20.25 4.89
N ASP A 140 11.82 19.59 6.00
CA ASP A 140 13.06 19.79 6.74
C ASP A 140 14.30 19.40 5.92
N LEU A 141 14.23 18.33 5.13
CA LEU A 141 15.31 17.88 4.23
C LEU A 141 15.52 18.77 3.00
N THR A 142 14.51 19.57 2.63
CA THR A 142 14.54 20.39 1.41
C THR A 142 14.71 21.88 1.66
N ARG A 143 14.79 22.31 2.93
CA ARG A 143 15.16 23.66 3.37
C ARG A 143 16.67 23.83 3.52
#